data_AF-A0A9X0DM87-F1
#
_entry.id   AF-A0A9X0DM87-F1
#
_cell.length_a   1.000
_cell.length_b   1.000
_cell.length_c   1.000
_cell.angle_alpha   90.00
_cell.angle_beta   90.00
_cell.angle_gamma   90.00
#
_symmetry.space_group_name_H-M   'P 1'
#
loop_
_entity.id
_entity.type
_entity.pdbx_description
1 polymer ?
#
loop_
_entity_poly.entity_id
_entity_poly.type
_entity_poly.pdbx_seq_one_letter_code
_entity_poly.pdbx_strand_id
1 'polypeptide(L)'
;MNNTPPRILPTPVDKIQYHRNIMFWSGTLTLTIDLTPTPLQTPSKMKTLASILPSYKPYTHAIKLAIRPSAYSPLSTLEYSAHLSDFKLLISQINKFEKVQELHMTLVIGKWTNDFSQLRFCAGLYGLRRMKWSLAYRVEGVEGVGLQEIEPECCFMRWLVRVYWREIVGGGGLERIVE
;
A
#
# COMPACT_ATOMS: atom_id res chain seq x y z
N MET A 1 -34.68 -31.49 0.23
CA MET A 1 -33.36 -31.60 -0.44
C MET A 1 -32.52 -30.41 -0.01
N ASN A 2 -31.44 -30.62 0.75
CA ASN A 2 -30.56 -29.55 1.20
C ASN A 2 -29.64 -29.14 0.05
N ASN A 3 -30.02 -28.08 -0.66
CA ASN A 3 -29.19 -27.45 -1.69
C ASN A 3 -28.13 -26.54 -1.05
N THR A 4 -27.22 -27.12 -0.27
CA THR A 4 -26.03 -26.38 0.16
C THR A 4 -25.05 -26.37 -1.02
N PRO A 5 -24.72 -25.20 -1.59
CA PRO A 5 -23.76 -25.15 -2.70
C PRO A 5 -22.42 -25.74 -2.27
N PRO A 6 -21.68 -26.39 -3.20
CA PRO A 6 -20.40 -27.01 -2.87
C PRO A 6 -19.45 -25.98 -2.29
N ARG A 7 -18.89 -26.30 -1.12
CA ARG A 7 -17.92 -25.44 -0.43
C ARG A 7 -16.62 -25.43 -1.23
N ILE A 8 -16.43 -24.38 -2.04
CA ILE A 8 -15.19 -24.16 -2.77
C ILE A 8 -14.10 -23.89 -1.72
N LEU A 9 -13.15 -24.82 -1.61
CA LEU A 9 -11.99 -24.64 -0.75
C LEU A 9 -11.04 -23.60 -1.38
N PRO A 10 -10.48 -22.69 -0.58
CA PRO A 10 -9.53 -21.72 -1.09
C PRO A 10 -8.26 -22.40 -1.60
N THR A 11 -7.64 -21.83 -2.63
CA THR A 11 -6.37 -22.31 -3.20
C THR A 11 -5.30 -22.35 -2.12
N PRO A 12 -4.67 -23.51 -1.85
CA PRO A 12 -3.58 -23.63 -0.89
C PRO A 12 -2.49 -22.57 -1.13
N VAL A 13 -1.91 -22.03 -0.06
CA VAL A 13 -0.97 -20.90 -0.12
C VAL A 13 0.24 -21.21 -1.01
N ASP A 14 0.75 -22.45 -0.95
CA ASP A 14 1.86 -22.95 -1.77
C ASP A 14 1.54 -23.02 -3.27
N LYS A 15 0.26 -22.97 -3.63
CA LYS A 15 -0.23 -22.97 -5.02
C LYS A 15 -0.64 -21.59 -5.52
N ILE A 16 -0.59 -20.56 -4.69
CA ILE A 16 -0.83 -19.19 -5.13
C ILE A 16 0.35 -18.74 -5.99
N GLN A 17 0.07 -17.98 -7.05
CA GLN A 17 1.10 -17.43 -7.93
C GLN A 17 2.18 -16.70 -7.12
N TYR A 18 3.43 -17.17 -7.26
CA TYR A 18 4.59 -16.51 -6.67
C TYR A 18 4.82 -15.14 -7.30
N HIS A 19 5.15 -14.16 -6.46
CA HIS A 19 5.61 -12.85 -6.91
C HIS A 19 6.64 -12.33 -5.92
N ARG A 20 7.81 -11.90 -6.40
CA ARG A 20 8.96 -11.49 -5.55
C ARG A 20 8.64 -10.39 -4.52
N ASN A 21 7.65 -9.55 -4.84
CA ASN A 21 7.21 -8.44 -4.00
C ASN A 21 6.05 -8.82 -3.04
N ILE A 22 5.66 -10.09 -2.99
CA ILE A 22 4.65 -10.63 -2.08
C ILE A 22 5.30 -11.74 -1.26
N MET A 23 5.18 -11.64 0.06
CA MET A 23 5.61 -12.67 0.99
C MET A 23 4.48 -12.95 1.96
N PHE A 24 4.16 -14.22 2.18
CA PHE A 24 3.17 -14.62 3.17
C PHE A 24 3.82 -15.50 4.22
N TRP A 25 3.66 -15.12 5.49
CA TRP A 25 4.18 -15.89 6.61
C TRP A 25 3.29 -15.72 7.83
N SER A 26 2.93 -16.84 8.47
CA SER A 26 2.18 -16.85 9.74
C SER A 26 0.95 -15.92 9.74
N GLY A 27 0.17 -15.92 8.66
CA GLY A 27 -1.03 -15.07 8.54
C GLY A 27 -0.75 -13.59 8.23
N THR A 28 0.51 -13.19 8.07
CA THR A 28 0.91 -11.84 7.68
C THR A 28 1.26 -11.80 6.20
N LEU A 29 0.59 -10.94 5.45
CA LEU A 29 0.89 -10.66 4.05
C LEU A 29 1.76 -9.42 3.94
N THR A 30 2.97 -9.58 3.42
CA THR A 30 3.90 -8.48 3.18
C THR A 30 3.94 -8.15 1.69
N LEU A 31 3.74 -6.88 1.38
CA LEU A 31 3.74 -6.32 0.03
C LEU A 31 4.84 -5.26 -0.07
N THR A 32 5.62 -5.29 -1.14
CA THR A 32 6.62 -4.26 -1.44
C THR A 32 6.31 -3.61 -2.77
N ILE A 33 6.14 -2.29 -2.80
CA ILE A 33 5.90 -1.51 -4.01
C ILE A 33 7.19 -0.77 -4.34
N ASP A 34 7.84 -1.16 -5.43
CA ASP A 34 8.97 -0.43 -6.00
C ASP A 34 8.41 0.56 -7.04
N LEU A 35 8.37 1.86 -6.72
CA LEU A 35 7.76 2.89 -7.58
C LEU A 35 8.60 3.20 -8.83
N THR A 36 9.92 3.03 -8.74
CA THR A 36 10.79 3.11 -9.91
C THR A 36 11.85 2.03 -9.78
N PRO A 37 11.71 0.92 -10.50
CA PRO A 37 12.73 -0.11 -10.51
C PRO A 37 14.02 0.47 -11.09
N THR A 38 15.16 0.10 -10.52
CA THR A 38 16.46 0.30 -11.18
C THR A 38 16.47 -0.45 -12.53
N PRO A 39 17.35 -0.10 -13.49
CA PRO A 39 17.46 -0.81 -14.77
C PRO A 39 17.70 -2.33 -14.63
N LEU A 40 18.24 -2.77 -13.49
CA LEU A 40 18.49 -4.18 -13.18
C LEU A 40 17.30 -4.86 -12.48
N GLN A 41 16.25 -4.12 -12.14
CA GLN A 41 15.06 -4.64 -11.47
C GLN A 41 13.90 -4.79 -12.45
N THR A 42 13.22 -5.93 -12.38
CA THR A 42 11.92 -6.09 -13.01
C THR A 42 10.91 -5.13 -12.37
N PRO A 43 10.18 -4.29 -13.14
CA PRO A 43 9.18 -3.40 -12.60
C PRO A 43 8.11 -4.14 -11.82
N SER A 44 7.88 -3.74 -10.57
CA SER A 44 6.72 -4.17 -9.80
C SER A 44 5.48 -3.48 -10.37
N LYS A 45 4.79 -4.14 -11.29
CA LYS A 45 3.49 -3.64 -11.75
C LYS A 45 2.49 -3.78 -10.60
N MET A 46 2.16 -2.67 -9.94
CA MET A 46 1.18 -2.64 -8.84
C MET A 46 -0.15 -3.31 -9.25
N LYS A 47 -0.56 -3.15 -10.51
CA LYS A 47 -1.69 -3.88 -11.09
C LYS A 47 -1.60 -5.41 -10.93
N THR A 48 -0.41 -5.99 -11.14
CA THR A 48 -0.16 -7.44 -10.97
C THR A 48 -0.26 -7.84 -9.50
N LEU A 49 0.26 -7.00 -8.59
CA LEU A 49 0.08 -7.25 -7.15
C LEU A 49 -1.40 -7.27 -6.79
N ALA A 50 -2.16 -6.26 -7.26
CA ALA A 50 -3.59 -6.17 -7.01
C ALA A 50 -4.38 -7.36 -7.58
N SER A 51 -3.95 -7.99 -8.68
CA SER A 51 -4.60 -9.19 -9.20
C SER A 51 -4.30 -10.46 -8.40
N ILE A 52 -3.14 -10.53 -7.74
CA ILE A 52 -2.72 -11.70 -6.96
C ILE A 52 -3.29 -11.65 -5.52
N LEU A 53 -3.44 -10.44 -4.96
CA LEU A 53 -3.92 -10.22 -3.59
C LEU A 53 -5.16 -11.05 -3.18
N PRO A 54 -6.23 -11.13 -3.99
CA PRO A 54 -7.46 -11.82 -3.57
C PRO A 54 -7.25 -13.28 -3.17
N SER A 55 -6.25 -13.97 -3.73
CA SER A 55 -5.93 -15.35 -3.38
C SER A 55 -5.43 -15.51 -1.94
N TYR A 56 -4.85 -14.46 -1.35
CA TYR A 56 -4.37 -14.46 0.04
C TYR A 56 -5.45 -14.08 1.06
N LYS A 57 -6.59 -13.52 0.62
CA LYS A 57 -7.69 -13.05 1.49
C LYS A 57 -8.10 -14.07 2.56
N PRO A 58 -8.28 -15.38 2.26
CA PRO A 58 -8.78 -16.35 3.24
C PRO A 58 -7.83 -16.58 4.43
N TYR A 59 -6.54 -16.33 4.23
CA TYR A 59 -5.43 -16.71 5.12
C TYR A 59 -4.83 -15.54 5.89
N THR A 60 -5.15 -14.31 5.49
CA THR A 60 -4.47 -13.09 5.96
C THR A 60 -5.18 -12.48 7.17
N HIS A 61 -4.41 -12.15 8.20
CA HIS A 61 -4.85 -11.49 9.44
C HIS A 61 -4.23 -10.10 9.61
N ALA A 62 -3.04 -9.89 9.06
CA ALA A 62 -2.33 -8.61 9.07
C ALA A 62 -1.67 -8.34 7.71
N ILE A 63 -1.56 -7.07 7.34
CA ILE A 63 -0.86 -6.65 6.12
C ILE A 63 0.30 -5.72 6.47
N LYS A 64 1.46 -5.96 5.87
CA LYS A 64 2.60 -5.04 5.88
C LYS A 64 2.81 -4.53 4.46
N LEU A 65 2.83 -3.21 4.28
CA LEU A 65 2.98 -2.58 2.98
C LEU A 65 4.19 -1.65 2.98
N ALA A 66 5.24 -2.02 2.26
CA ALA A 66 6.41 -1.18 2.07
C ALA A 66 6.32 -0.43 0.74
N ILE A 67 6.47 0.89 0.76
CA ILE A 67 6.62 1.72 -0.45
C ILE A 67 8.08 2.13 -0.56
N ARG A 68 8.72 1.75 -1.66
CA ARG A 68 10.10 2.06 -2.00
C ARG A 68 10.12 3.04 -3.17
N PRO A 69 10.34 4.33 -2.90
CA PRO A 69 10.53 5.33 -3.90
C PRO A 69 11.84 5.16 -4.65
N SER A 70 11.89 5.65 -5.89
CA SER A 70 13.15 5.77 -6.64
C SER A 70 14.21 6.51 -5.82
N ALA A 71 15.42 5.96 -5.75
CA ALA A 71 16.56 6.69 -5.22
C ALA A 71 17.14 7.71 -6.22
N TYR A 72 16.76 7.63 -7.50
CA TYR A 72 17.51 8.25 -8.60
C TYR A 72 16.75 9.32 -9.38
N SER A 73 15.41 9.25 -9.45
CA SER A 73 14.62 10.19 -10.24
C SER A 73 13.19 10.35 -9.71
N PRO A 74 12.63 11.57 -9.75
CA PRO A 74 11.20 11.75 -9.52
C PRO A 74 10.37 11.04 -10.61
N LEU A 75 9.13 10.69 -10.28
CA LEU A 75 8.18 10.15 -11.25
C LEU A 75 7.72 11.27 -12.19
N SER A 76 7.63 10.98 -13.49
CA SER A 76 6.92 11.86 -14.41
C SER A 76 5.43 11.93 -14.06
N THR A 77 4.73 12.98 -14.51
CA THR A 77 3.27 13.13 -14.29
C THR A 77 2.48 11.91 -14.79
N LEU A 78 2.89 11.33 -15.93
CA LEU A 78 2.23 10.16 -16.51
C LEU A 78 2.44 8.90 -15.65
N GLU A 79 3.67 8.66 -15.20
CA GLU A 79 4.00 7.54 -14.32
C GLU A 79 3.28 7.67 -12.98
N TYR A 80 3.28 8.87 -12.38
CA TYR A 80 2.57 9.15 -11.15
C TYR A 80 1.07 8.83 -11.28
N SER A 81 0.42 9.32 -12.35
CA SER A 81 -1.01 9.07 -12.59
C SER A 81 -1.32 7.58 -12.77
N ALA A 82 -0.48 6.85 -13.51
CA ALA A 82 -0.61 5.41 -13.70
C ALA A 82 -0.47 4.64 -12.37
N HIS A 83 0.57 4.97 -11.59
CA HIS A 83 0.78 4.39 -10.27
C HIS A 83 -0.35 4.71 -9.30
N LEU A 84 -0.89 5.94 -9.33
CA LEU A 84 -2.02 6.35 -8.51
C LEU A 84 -3.26 5.50 -8.82
N SER A 85 -3.55 5.26 -10.09
CA SER A 85 -4.66 4.39 -10.52
C SER A 85 -4.49 2.94 -10.03
N ASP A 86 -3.31 2.36 -10.22
CA ASP A 86 -2.99 1.02 -9.74
C ASP A 86 -3.03 0.91 -8.21
N PHE A 87 -2.60 1.95 -7.52
CA PHE A 87 -2.62 2.00 -6.06
C PHE A 87 -4.05 2.08 -5.51
N LYS A 88 -4.95 2.86 -6.15
CA LYS A 88 -6.38 2.84 -5.82
C LYS A 88 -6.98 1.44 -5.95
N LEU A 89 -6.61 0.72 -7.02
CA LEU A 89 -7.03 -0.67 -7.21
C LEU A 89 -6.50 -1.57 -6.09
N LEU A 90 -5.23 -1.42 -5.70
CA LEU A 90 -4.62 -2.16 -4.59
C LEU A 90 -5.40 -1.95 -3.28
N ILE A 91 -5.66 -0.68 -2.90
CA ILE A 91 -6.44 -0.34 -1.69
C ILE A 91 -7.85 -0.94 -1.76
N SER A 92 -8.50 -0.89 -2.92
CA SER A 92 -9.82 -1.52 -3.13
C SER A 92 -9.78 -3.03 -2.91
N GLN A 93 -8.73 -3.72 -3.34
CA GLN A 93 -8.56 -5.15 -3.06
C GLN A 93 -8.31 -5.42 -1.59
N ILE A 94 -7.45 -4.63 -0.93
CA ILE A 94 -7.17 -4.74 0.51
C ILE A 94 -8.46 -4.59 1.32
N ASN A 95 -9.32 -3.64 0.98
CA ASN A 95 -10.61 -3.43 1.65
C ASN A 95 -11.56 -4.64 1.58
N LYS A 96 -11.30 -5.62 0.71
CA LYS A 96 -12.08 -6.87 0.67
C LYS A 96 -11.61 -7.86 1.73
N PHE A 97 -10.51 -7.63 2.45
CA PHE A 97 -9.96 -8.56 3.43
C PHE A 97 -10.68 -8.41 4.78
N GLU A 98 -11.85 -9.03 4.90
CA GLU A 98 -12.74 -8.89 6.07
C GLU A 98 -12.13 -9.34 7.41
N LYS A 99 -11.12 -10.22 7.39
CA LYS A 99 -10.45 -10.74 8.59
C LYS A 99 -9.23 -9.93 9.02
N VAL A 100 -8.74 -9.03 8.16
CA VAL A 100 -7.55 -8.24 8.46
C VAL A 100 -7.95 -7.13 9.41
N GLN A 101 -7.28 -7.06 10.55
CA GLN A 101 -7.54 -6.04 11.58
C GLN A 101 -6.56 -4.87 11.50
N GLU A 102 -5.35 -5.13 10.99
CA GLU A 102 -4.23 -4.20 11.05
C GLU A 102 -3.46 -4.16 9.72
N LEU A 103 -3.10 -2.94 9.31
CA LEU A 103 -2.20 -2.68 8.20
C LEU A 103 -1.07 -1.74 8.64
N HIS A 104 0.18 -2.17 8.48
CA HIS A 104 1.34 -1.33 8.75
C HIS A 104 1.98 -0.90 7.44
N MET A 105 1.99 0.41 7.18
CA MET A 105 2.68 0.96 6.02
C MET A 105 4.05 1.49 6.43
N THR A 106 5.07 1.14 5.64
CA THR A 106 6.42 1.68 5.79
C THR A 106 6.84 2.36 4.52
N LEU A 107 7.26 3.61 4.63
CA LEU A 107 7.93 4.32 3.56
C LEU A 107 9.45 4.19 3.71
N VAL A 108 10.14 3.83 2.62
CA VAL A 108 11.59 3.69 2.63
C VAL A 108 12.22 4.88 1.89
N ILE A 109 12.66 5.91 2.59
CA ILE A 109 13.15 7.14 1.96
C ILE A 109 14.63 6.98 1.57
N GLY A 110 14.99 7.29 0.33
CA GLY A 110 16.38 7.30 -0.12
C GLY A 110 17.13 8.56 0.33
N LYS A 111 18.45 8.45 0.49
CA LYS A 111 19.33 9.57 0.89
C LYS A 111 19.30 10.79 -0.05
N TRP A 112 18.90 10.59 -1.31
CA TRP A 112 18.93 11.60 -2.38
C TRP A 112 17.54 12.03 -2.87
N THR A 113 16.49 11.69 -2.11
CA THR A 113 15.12 11.98 -2.50
C THR A 113 14.80 13.46 -2.29
N ASN A 114 14.98 14.27 -3.35
CA ASN A 114 14.63 15.69 -3.36
C ASN A 114 13.15 15.95 -3.70
N ASP A 115 12.41 14.92 -4.10
CA ASP A 115 10.98 15.01 -4.41
C ASP A 115 10.16 14.00 -3.58
N PHE A 116 9.22 14.56 -2.83
CA PHE A 116 8.31 13.87 -1.92
C PHE A 116 6.97 13.53 -2.56
N SER A 117 6.81 13.64 -3.89
CA SER A 117 5.61 13.25 -4.62
C SER A 117 5.12 11.83 -4.25
N GLN A 118 6.06 10.95 -3.92
CA GLN A 118 5.82 9.55 -3.56
C GLN A 118 5.22 9.39 -2.15
N LEU A 119 5.36 10.40 -1.27
CA LEU A 119 4.68 10.44 0.02
C LEU A 119 3.16 10.45 -0.13
N ARG A 120 2.65 10.94 -1.27
CA ARG A 120 1.22 11.05 -1.55
C ARG A 120 0.52 9.69 -1.57
N PHE A 121 1.23 8.60 -1.88
CA PHE A 121 0.67 7.25 -1.79
C PHE A 121 0.27 6.86 -0.37
N CYS A 122 0.90 7.43 0.67
CA CYS A 122 0.48 7.20 2.05
C CYS A 122 -0.96 7.68 2.32
N ALA A 123 -1.48 8.62 1.52
CA ALA A 123 -2.85 9.08 1.64
C ALA A 123 -3.89 7.97 1.38
N GLY A 124 -3.52 6.87 0.70
CA GLY A 124 -4.42 5.73 0.52
C GLY A 124 -4.78 5.01 1.81
N LEU A 125 -4.02 5.19 2.90
CA LEU A 125 -4.37 4.68 4.23
C LEU A 125 -5.74 5.18 4.70
N TYR A 126 -6.08 6.44 4.41
CA TYR A 126 -7.40 7.00 4.71
C TYR A 126 -8.53 6.35 3.91
N GLY A 127 -8.21 5.62 2.83
CA GLY A 127 -9.16 4.82 2.08
C GLY A 127 -9.42 3.43 2.65
N LEU A 128 -8.67 3.00 3.67
CA LEU A 128 -8.86 1.70 4.31
C LEU A 128 -10.12 1.69 5.18
N ARG A 129 -10.90 0.62 5.07
CA ARG A 129 -12.16 0.44 5.79
C ARG A 129 -12.02 -0.71 6.77
N ARG A 130 -12.47 -0.49 8.02
CA ARG A 130 -12.56 -1.53 9.07
C ARG A 130 -11.20 -2.11 9.50
N MET A 131 -10.11 -1.35 9.32
CA MET A 131 -8.76 -1.74 9.71
C MET A 131 -8.12 -0.60 10.49
N LYS A 132 -7.38 -0.95 11.55
CA LYS A 132 -6.40 -0.04 12.12
C LYS A 132 -5.20 0.03 11.18
N TRP A 133 -4.57 1.18 11.10
CA TRP A 133 -3.35 1.32 10.33
C TRP A 133 -2.32 2.17 11.06
N SER A 134 -1.05 1.92 10.78
CA SER A 134 0.05 2.78 11.17
C SER A 134 0.91 3.14 9.97
N LEU A 135 1.58 4.29 10.07
CA LEU A 135 2.51 4.77 9.06
C LEU A 135 3.86 5.00 9.73
N ALA A 136 4.91 4.46 9.15
CA ALA A 136 6.27 4.65 9.59
C ALA A 136 7.18 4.96 8.39
N TYR A 137 8.35 5.53 8.65
CA TYR A 137 9.38 5.71 7.65
C TYR A 137 10.73 5.15 8.12
N ARG A 138 11.57 4.82 7.14
CA ARG A 138 12.96 4.40 7.30
C ARG A 138 13.78 5.19 6.31
N VAL A 139 14.97 5.65 6.70
CA VAL A 139 15.93 6.26 5.76
C VAL A 139 16.96 5.22 5.33
N GLU A 140 17.09 4.98 4.02
CA GLU A 140 18.12 4.10 3.48
C GLU A 140 19.50 4.77 3.51
N GLY A 141 20.52 3.98 3.87
CA GLY A 141 21.90 4.43 3.93
C GLY A 141 22.25 5.29 5.16
N VAL A 142 21.35 5.35 6.15
CA VAL A 142 21.63 5.98 7.45
C VAL A 142 21.61 4.90 8.53
N GLU A 143 22.80 4.50 8.97
CA GLU A 143 22.95 3.56 10.07
C GLU A 143 22.48 4.19 11.40
N GLY A 144 21.87 3.38 12.28
CA GLY A 144 21.37 3.83 13.59
C GLY A 144 19.98 4.48 13.57
N VAL A 145 19.47 4.92 12.41
CA VAL A 145 18.08 5.41 12.28
C VAL A 145 17.19 4.22 11.93
N GLY A 146 16.58 3.63 12.95
CA GLY A 146 15.61 2.55 12.81
C GLY A 146 14.29 3.00 12.16
N LEU A 147 13.29 2.13 12.20
CA LEU A 147 11.94 2.47 11.79
C LEU A 147 11.38 3.57 12.72
N GLN A 148 10.90 4.67 12.14
CA GLN A 148 10.32 5.79 12.86
C GLN A 148 8.81 5.86 12.59
N GLU A 149 8.00 5.72 13.63
CA GLU A 149 6.54 5.87 13.50
C GLU A 149 6.18 7.36 13.30
N ILE A 150 5.18 7.61 12.46
CA ILE A 150 4.68 8.96 12.20
C ILE A 150 3.48 9.21 13.10
N GLU A 151 3.59 10.25 13.93
CA GLU A 151 2.51 10.67 14.82
C GLU A 151 1.25 11.08 14.03
N PRO A 152 0.05 10.58 14.40
CA PRO A 152 -1.20 10.91 13.72
C PRO A 152 -1.52 12.40 13.62
N GLU A 153 -1.09 13.21 14.60
CA GLU A 153 -1.43 14.62 14.73
C GLU A 153 -0.48 15.56 13.97
N CYS A 154 0.65 15.03 13.47
CA CYS A 154 1.70 15.84 12.86
C CYS A 154 1.24 16.52 11.55
N CYS A 155 1.93 17.60 11.18
CA CYS A 155 1.62 18.38 9.97
C CYS A 155 1.59 17.52 8.70
N PHE A 156 2.43 16.49 8.64
CA PHE A 156 2.50 15.58 7.51
C PHE A 156 1.22 14.75 7.35
N MET A 157 0.66 14.22 8.45
CA MET A 157 -0.61 13.48 8.41
C MET A 157 -1.77 14.38 7.99
N ARG A 158 -1.82 15.63 8.49
CA ARG A 158 -2.82 16.62 8.04
C ARG A 158 -2.73 16.92 6.55
N TRP A 159 -1.50 16.98 6.01
CA TRP A 159 -1.29 17.12 4.58
C TRP A 159 -1.80 15.90 3.79
N LEU A 160 -1.54 14.67 4.27
CA LEU A 160 -2.04 13.44 3.64
C LEU A 160 -3.57 13.37 3.57
N VAL A 161 -4.29 13.88 4.57
CA VAL A 161 -5.76 13.99 4.51
C VAL A 161 -6.20 14.82 3.30
N ARG A 162 -5.55 15.96 3.04
CA ARG A 162 -5.86 16.81 1.88
C ARG A 162 -5.55 16.10 0.57
N VAL A 163 -4.42 15.38 0.51
CA VAL A 163 -4.05 14.56 -0.65
C VAL A 163 -5.10 13.47 -0.90
N TYR A 164 -5.58 12.79 0.14
CA TYR A 164 -6.60 11.75 0.02
C TYR A 164 -7.87 12.28 -0.67
N TRP A 165 -8.43 13.40 -0.19
CA TRP A 165 -9.63 13.98 -0.77
C TRP A 165 -9.42 14.48 -2.19
N ARG A 166 -8.29 15.16 -2.45
CA ARG A 166 -8.01 15.72 -3.78
C ARG A 166 -7.72 14.63 -4.82
N GLU A 167 -6.88 13.66 -4.49
CA GLU A 167 -6.24 12.78 -5.46
C GLU A 167 -6.79 11.34 -5.41
N ILE A 168 -7.13 10.83 -4.21
CA ILE A 168 -7.59 9.45 -4.05
C ILE A 168 -9.09 9.33 -4.34
N VAL A 169 -9.92 10.15 -3.67
CA VAL A 169 -11.37 10.19 -3.90
C VAL A 169 -11.69 10.86 -5.24
N GLY A 170 -11.00 11.96 -5.54
CA GLY A 170 -11.18 12.72 -6.77
C GLY A 170 -12.41 13.62 -6.71
N GLY A 171 -12.21 14.90 -6.35
CA GLY A 171 -13.18 15.98 -6.52
C GLY A 171 -13.57 16.74 -5.25
N GLY A 172 -13.16 18.01 -5.17
CA GLY A 172 -13.92 19.14 -4.56
C GLY A 172 -14.27 19.13 -3.06
N GLY A 173 -13.89 18.13 -2.26
CA GLY A 173 -14.42 17.95 -0.90
C GLY A 173 -13.70 18.67 0.24
N LEU A 174 -13.32 19.95 0.11
CA LEU A 174 -12.86 20.76 1.26
C LEU A 174 -13.98 21.63 1.87
N GLU A 175 -15.21 21.56 1.35
CA GLU A 175 -16.34 22.36 1.84
C GLU A 175 -17.18 21.71 2.96
N ARG A 176 -16.78 20.55 3.52
CA ARG A 176 -17.63 19.86 4.52
C ARG A 176 -16.91 19.33 5.76
N ILE A 177 -15.87 20.01 6.24
CA ILE A 177 -15.36 19.74 7.60
C ILE A 177 -15.07 21.08 8.29
N VAL A 178 -16.15 21.79 8.60
CA VAL A 178 -16.24 22.65 9.79
C VAL A 178 -17.56 22.27 10.46
N GLU A 179 -17.48 21.41 11.47
CA GLU A 179 -18.38 21.41 12.63
C GLU A 179 -17.49 21.31 13.87
#